data_AF-A0A7S3JF96-F1
#
_entry.id   AF-A0A7S3JF96-F1
#
_cell.length_a   1.000
_cell.length_b   1.000
_cell.length_c   1.000
_cell.angle_alpha   90.00
_cell.angle_beta   90.00
_cell.angle_gamma   90.00
#
_symmetry.space_group_name_H-M   'P 1'
#
loop_
_entity.id
_entity.type
_entity.pdbx_description
1 polymer ?
#
loop_
_entity_poly.entity_id
_entity_poly.type
_entity_poly.pdbx_seq_one_letter_code
_entity_poly.pdbx_strand_id
1 'polypeptide(L)'
;MVSDDNVVQKIGHEPMVSYGSMEVPQISANSPSYLQQMKGVSLQLRQATSLARFKQSPVSETLKLWNEDDKENMHIFSLNLHPFQTVVPKSKLIESLRNVAVSC
;
A
#
# COMPACT_ATOMS: atom_id res chain seq x y z
N MET A 1 53.97 18.08 -15.16
CA MET A 1 52.58 18.22 -15.63
C MET A 1 51.78 17.13 -14.92
N VAL A 2 51.42 17.43 -13.67
CA VAL A 2 50.04 17.56 -13.17
C VAL A 2 49.29 16.23 -13.25
N SER A 3 49.23 15.57 -12.10
CA SER A 3 48.44 14.38 -11.82
C SER A 3 46.95 14.74 -11.87
N ASP A 4 46.19 14.07 -12.72
CA ASP A 4 44.73 14.15 -12.73
C ASP A 4 44.17 13.21 -11.64
N ASP A 5 44.17 13.69 -10.40
CA ASP A 5 43.37 13.12 -9.31
C ASP A 5 41.90 13.48 -9.55
N ASN A 6 41.22 12.69 -10.37
CA ASN A 6 39.78 12.76 -10.55
C ASN A 6 39.10 12.19 -9.29
N VAL A 7 39.01 13.01 -8.25
CA VAL A 7 38.27 12.72 -7.02
C VAL A 7 36.79 12.70 -7.38
N VAL A 8 36.27 11.51 -7.70
CA VAL A 8 34.84 11.24 -7.74
C VAL A 8 34.31 11.43 -6.32
N GLN A 9 33.82 12.62 -6.01
CA GLN A 9 33.06 12.90 -4.79
C GLN A 9 31.84 11.97 -4.78
N LYS A 10 31.94 10.84 -4.06
CA LYS A 10 30.77 10.06 -3.66
C LYS A 10 29.97 10.93 -2.70
N ILE A 11 28.95 11.60 -3.22
CA ILE A 11 27.91 12.25 -2.42
C ILE A 11 27.05 11.14 -1.81
N GLY A 12 27.62 10.40 -0.86
CA GLY A 12 26.95 9.31 -0.17
C GLY A 12 26.15 9.89 0.99
N HIS A 13 24.88 10.20 0.76
CA HIS A 13 23.96 10.40 1.88
C HIS A 13 23.61 9.04 2.47
N GLU A 14 23.66 8.91 3.79
CA GLU A 14 23.24 7.69 4.47
C GLU A 14 21.75 7.42 4.18
N PRO A 15 21.37 6.16 3.91
CA PRO A 15 19.98 5.81 3.65
C PRO A 15 19.14 6.05 4.91
N MET A 16 18.10 6.87 4.77
CA MET A 16 17.15 7.10 5.85
C MET A 16 16.25 5.87 6.02
N VAL A 17 16.19 5.33 7.23
CA VAL A 17 15.25 4.27 7.60
C VAL A 17 14.00 4.90 8.20
N SER A 18 12.82 4.48 7.72
CA SER A 18 11.54 4.91 8.28
C SER A 18 10.62 3.72 8.50
N TYR A 19 9.85 3.76 9.57
CA TYR A 19 8.79 2.80 9.85
C TYR A 19 7.49 3.22 9.16
N GLY A 20 6.67 2.24 8.79
CA GLY A 20 5.37 2.46 8.15
C GLY A 20 4.30 1.52 8.71
N SER A 21 3.03 1.90 8.52
CA SER A 21 1.90 1.05 8.91
C SER A 21 1.86 -0.21 8.04
N MET A 22 1.56 -1.35 8.67
CA MET A 22 1.46 -2.65 8.02
C MET A 22 0.02 -3.05 7.68
N GLU A 23 -1.01 -2.27 8.05
CA GLU A 23 -2.42 -2.63 7.82
C GLU A 23 -2.72 -2.87 6.34
N VAL A 24 -2.46 -1.89 5.47
CA VAL A 24 -2.66 -2.02 4.02
C VAL A 24 -1.75 -3.12 3.43
N PRO A 25 -0.43 -3.17 3.73
CA PRO A 25 0.43 -4.23 3.24
C PRO A 25 0.01 -5.66 3.61
N GLN A 26 -0.50 -5.87 4.83
CA GLN A 26 -0.95 -7.18 5.28
C GLN A 26 -2.18 -7.66 4.53
N ILE A 27 -3.14 -6.76 4.27
CA ILE A 27 -4.36 -7.06 3.52
C ILE A 27 -4.03 -7.25 2.04
N SER A 28 -3.31 -6.28 1.44
CA SER A 28 -2.94 -6.27 0.02
C SER A 28 -2.18 -7.52 -0.37
N ALA A 29 -1.20 -7.94 0.44
CA ALA A 29 -0.40 -9.12 0.15
C ALA A 29 -1.25 -10.38 -0.04
N ASN A 30 -2.38 -10.52 0.68
CA ASN A 30 -3.25 -11.68 0.60
C ASN A 30 -4.40 -11.53 -0.41
N SER A 31 -4.52 -10.38 -1.08
CA SER A 31 -5.59 -10.17 -2.06
C SER A 31 -5.39 -11.05 -3.32
N PRO A 32 -6.49 -11.50 -3.95
CA PRO A 32 -6.42 -12.36 -5.13
C PRO A 32 -5.61 -11.75 -6.29
N SER A 33 -5.76 -10.45 -6.51
CA SER A 33 -5.03 -9.71 -7.54
C SER A 33 -3.52 -9.75 -7.30
N TYR A 34 -3.09 -9.52 -6.06
CA TYR A 34 -1.68 -9.55 -5.68
C TYR A 34 -1.08 -10.96 -5.76
N LEU A 35 -1.85 -11.97 -5.35
CA LEU A 35 -1.48 -13.39 -5.50
C LEU A 35 -1.28 -13.78 -6.96
N GLN A 36 -2.13 -13.27 -7.87
CA GLN A 36 -1.99 -13.51 -9.30
C GLN A 36 -0.78 -12.78 -9.90
N GLN A 37 -0.49 -11.56 -9.45
CA GLN A 37 0.66 -10.77 -9.92
C GLN A 37 2.00 -11.29 -9.40
N MET A 38 2.02 -11.82 -8.16
CA MET A 38 3.23 -12.24 -7.46
C MET A 38 3.21 -13.75 -7.15
N LYS A 39 2.86 -14.56 -8.15
CA LYS A 39 2.84 -16.02 -8.03
C LYS A 39 4.21 -16.55 -7.62
N GLY A 40 4.25 -17.42 -6.61
CA GLY A 40 5.48 -18.03 -6.10
C GLY A 40 6.32 -17.14 -5.18
N VAL A 41 5.89 -15.91 -4.90
CA VAL A 41 6.58 -15.01 -3.97
C VAL A 41 6.11 -15.24 -2.54
N SER A 42 7.05 -15.30 -1.59
CA SER A 42 6.74 -15.46 -0.16
C SER A 42 5.85 -14.33 0.37
N LEU A 43 5.10 -14.60 1.44
CA LEU A 43 4.23 -13.60 2.05
C LEU A 43 5.01 -12.35 2.50
N GLN A 44 6.19 -12.56 3.09
CA GLN A 44 7.04 -11.47 3.59
C GLN A 44 7.47 -10.52 2.48
N LEU A 45 7.84 -11.05 1.31
CA LEU A 45 8.26 -10.24 0.16
C LEU A 45 7.07 -9.49 -0.47
N ARG A 46 5.89 -10.11 -0.50
CA ARG A 46 4.66 -9.43 -0.95
C ARG A 46 4.30 -8.26 -0.03
N GLN A 47 4.36 -8.47 1.29
CA GLN A 47 4.15 -7.44 2.30
C GLN A 47 5.19 -6.32 2.17
N ALA A 48 6.47 -6.64 2.03
CA ALA A 48 7.53 -5.65 1.85
C ALA A 48 7.33 -4.81 0.57
N THR A 49 6.91 -5.45 -0.52
CA THR A 49 6.60 -4.74 -1.78
C THR A 49 5.41 -3.80 -1.59
N SER A 50 4.34 -4.25 -0.95
CA SER A 50 3.17 -3.40 -0.69
C SER A 50 3.52 -2.25 0.27
N LEU A 51 4.37 -2.48 1.29
CA LEU A 51 4.87 -1.44 2.18
C LEU A 51 5.67 -0.37 1.42
N ALA A 52 6.53 -0.79 0.49
CA ALA A 52 7.29 0.15 -0.35
C ALA A 52 6.35 0.99 -1.23
N ARG A 53 5.33 0.37 -1.84
CA ARG A 53 4.32 1.08 -2.65
C ARG A 53 3.47 2.02 -1.80
N PHE A 54 3.06 1.59 -0.62
CA PHE A 54 2.32 2.42 0.34
C PHE A 54 3.14 3.64 0.78
N LYS A 55 4.45 3.47 0.99
CA LYS A 55 5.34 4.60 1.30
C LYS A 55 5.46 5.61 0.16
N GLN A 56 5.43 5.15 -1.09
CA GLN A 56 5.48 5.99 -2.29
C GLN A 56 4.14 6.70 -2.56
N SER A 57 3.03 5.97 -2.47
CA SER A 57 1.68 6.49 -2.65
C SER A 57 0.68 5.75 -1.77
N PRO A 58 0.36 6.28 -0.57
CA PRO A 58 -0.57 5.66 0.35
C PRO A 58 -1.97 5.48 -0.25
N VAL A 59 -2.47 6.50 -0.96
CA VAL A 59 -3.80 6.51 -1.58
C VAL A 59 -3.89 5.43 -2.65
N SER A 60 -2.93 5.40 -3.58
CA SER A 60 -2.96 4.42 -4.68
C SER A 60 -2.87 2.98 -4.18
N GLU A 61 -2.03 2.70 -3.17
CA GLU A 61 -1.93 1.34 -2.63
C GLU A 61 -3.17 0.95 -1.81
N THR A 62 -3.80 1.90 -1.11
CA THR A 62 -5.06 1.65 -0.38
C THR A 62 -6.21 1.38 -1.35
N LEU A 63 -6.30 2.13 -2.45
CA LEU A 63 -7.35 1.94 -3.47
C LEU A 63 -7.26 0.59 -4.20
N LYS A 64 -6.11 -0.09 -4.19
CA LYS A 64 -6.01 -1.46 -4.72
C LYS A 64 -6.77 -2.49 -3.88
N LEU A 65 -7.14 -2.16 -2.64
CA LEU A 65 -8.01 -2.99 -1.81
C LEU A 65 -9.49 -2.84 -2.20
N TRP A 66 -9.82 -1.82 -2.99
CA TRP A 66 -11.15 -1.61 -3.55
C TRP A 66 -11.33 -2.49 -4.79
N ASN A 67 -12.49 -3.15 -4.87
CA ASN A 67 -12.92 -3.89 -6.04
C ASN A 67 -14.24 -3.27 -6.55
N GLU A 68 -14.57 -3.38 -7.82
CA GLU A 68 -15.89 -2.93 -8.29
C GLU A 68 -16.98 -3.97 -8.02
N ASP A 69 -16.59 -5.24 -7.85
CA ASP A 69 -17.52 -6.29 -7.42
C ASP A 69 -17.79 -6.19 -5.91
N ASP A 70 -19.03 -5.87 -5.55
CA ASP A 70 -19.50 -5.82 -4.16
C ASP A 70 -19.26 -7.12 -3.38
N LYS A 71 -19.19 -8.27 -4.07
CA LYS A 71 -18.87 -9.56 -3.44
C LYS A 71 -17.38 -9.70 -3.09
N GLU A 72 -16.50 -9.01 -3.81
CA GLU A 72 -15.05 -9.05 -3.61
C GLU A 72 -14.52 -7.82 -2.86
N ASN A 73 -15.36 -6.80 -2.65
CA ASN A 73 -15.07 -5.57 -1.88
C ASN A 73 -14.77 -5.78 -0.38
N MET A 74 -14.61 -7.02 0.07
CA MET A 74 -14.40 -7.32 1.48
C MET A 74 -13.03 -6.86 2.01
N HIS A 75 -12.05 -6.65 1.13
CA HIS A 75 -10.68 -6.30 1.55
C HIS A 75 -10.56 -4.89 2.11
N ILE A 76 -11.20 -3.88 1.49
CA ILE A 76 -11.17 -2.51 2.01
C ILE A 76 -11.86 -2.42 3.39
N PHE A 77 -12.93 -3.19 3.63
CA PHE A 77 -13.59 -3.26 4.94
C PHE A 77 -12.81 -4.00 6.01
N SER A 78 -11.71 -4.66 5.65
CA SER A 78 -10.78 -5.26 6.62
C SER A 78 -9.89 -4.20 7.26
N LEU A 79 -9.79 -3.00 6.70
CA LEU A 79 -9.15 -1.87 7.35
C LEU A 79 -9.99 -1.40 8.54
N ASN A 80 -9.34 -1.12 9.66
CA ASN A 80 -9.99 -0.52 10.81
C ASN A 80 -10.03 1.01 10.65
N LEU A 81 -10.97 1.50 9.83
CA LEU A 81 -11.08 2.93 9.55
C LEU A 81 -11.75 3.69 10.71
N HIS A 82 -12.64 3.02 11.45
CA HIS A 82 -13.35 3.62 12.56
C HIS A 82 -13.89 2.55 13.53
N PRO A 83 -13.88 2.79 14.86
CA PRO A 83 -14.37 1.83 15.86
C PRO A 83 -15.81 1.36 15.64
N PHE A 84 -16.65 2.25 15.09
CA PHE A 84 -18.08 1.98 14.85
C PHE A 84 -18.39 1.56 13.41
N GLN A 85 -17.38 1.25 12.57
CA GLN A 85 -17.62 0.88 11.18
C GLN A 85 -18.51 -0.35 11.04
N THR A 86 -18.51 -1.27 12.02
CA THR A 86 -19.34 -2.48 12.00
C THR A 86 -20.82 -2.21 12.27
N VAL A 87 -21.15 -1.04 12.84
CA VAL A 87 -22.53 -0.65 13.20
C VAL A 87 -23.22 0.04 12.02
N VAL A 88 -22.46 0.64 11.11
CA VAL A 88 -23.00 1.36 9.96
C VAL A 88 -23.36 0.37 8.85
N PRO A 89 -24.53 0.53 8.18
CA PRO A 89 -24.86 -0.29 7.01
C PRO A 89 -23.76 -0.22 5.95
N LYS A 90 -23.32 -1.38 5.46
CA LYS A 90 -22.24 -1.49 4.47
C LYS A 90 -22.47 -0.62 3.23
N SER A 91 -23.71 -0.52 2.75
CA SER A 91 -24.05 0.32 1.59
C SER A 91 -23.68 1.80 1.80
N LYS A 92 -23.96 2.34 2.99
CA LYS A 92 -23.59 3.73 3.35
C LYS A 92 -22.08 3.90 3.47
N LEU A 93 -21.37 2.88 3.96
CA LEU A 93 -19.90 2.91 4.01
C LEU A 93 -19.30 2.88 2.60
N ILE A 94 -19.80 2.02 1.71
CA ILE A 94 -19.37 1.97 0.30
C ILE A 94 -19.56 3.35 -0.35
N GLU A 95 -20.74 3.94 -0.21
CA GLU A 95 -21.05 5.25 -0.78
C GLU A 95 -20.09 6.33 -0.26
N SER A 96 -19.89 6.38 1.06
CA SER A 96 -18.98 7.35 1.69
C SER A 96 -17.53 7.17 1.23
N LEU A 97 -17.03 5.92 1.21
CA LEU A 97 -15.67 5.62 0.77
C LEU A 97 -15.46 5.94 -0.72
N ARG A 98 -16.48 5.68 -1.56
CA ARG A 98 -16.44 6.05 -2.98
C ARG A 98 -16.34 7.56 -3.16
N ASN A 99 -17.11 8.34 -2.39
CA ASN A 99 -17.06 9.80 -2.45
C ASN A 99 -15.67 10.33 -2.05
N VAL A 100 -15.06 9.75 -1.01
CA VAL A 100 -13.69 10.11 -0.60
C VAL A 100 -12.68 9.73 -1.69
N ALA A 101 -12.78 8.53 -2.25
CA ALA A 101 -11.88 8.05 -3.30
C ALA A 101 -11.86 8.95 -4.55
N VAL A 102 -13.00 9.53 -4.93
CA VAL A 102 -13.10 10.47 -6.07
C VAL A 102 -12.56 11.86 -5.72
N SER A 103 -12.53 12.23 -4.43
CA SER A 103 -12.07 13.54 -3.97
C SER A 103 -10.56 13.64 -3.71
N CYS A 104 -9.85 12.52 -3.71
CA CYS A 104 -8.39 12.43 -3.49
C CYS A 104 -7.62 12.44 -4.81
#